data_AF-A0A0H5E737-F1
#
_entry.id   AF-A0A0H5E737-F1
#
_cell.length_a   1.000
_cell.length_b   1.000
_cell.length_c   1.000
_cell.angle_alpha   90.00
_cell.angle_beta   90.00
_cell.angle_gamma   90.00
#
_symmetry.space_group_name_H-M   'P 1'
#
loop_
_entity.id
_entity.type
_entity.pdbx_description
1 polymer ?
#
loop_
_entity_poly.entity_id
_entity_poly.type
_entity_poly.pdbx_seq_one_letter_code
_entity_poly.pdbx_strand_id
1 'polypeptide(L)' 'MLVSIIAAPEGAALIARNHPKVKLVIGTLDRGLNAKKFILPGIGDFGDRYFGTDE' A
#
# COMPACT_ATOMS: atom_id res chain seq x y z
N MET A 1 -2.82 -11.20 10.85
CA MET A 1 -1.58 -10.60 10.31
C MET A 1 -1.89 -10.13 8.90
N LEU A 2 -1.35 -8.99 8.48
CA LEU A 2 -1.48 -8.44 7.12
C LEU A 2 -0.08 -8.30 6.53
N VAL A 3 0.10 -8.79 5.31
CA VAL A 3 1.35 -8.67 4.55
C VAL A 3 1.07 -7.80 3.33
N SER A 4 1.89 -6.79 3.10
CA SER A 4 1.85 -5.95 1.90
C SER A 4 3.24 -5.78 1.30
N ILE A 5 3.33 -5.70 -0.03
CA ILE A 5 4.58 -5.40 -0.73
C ILE A 5 4.92 -3.92 -0.51
N ILE A 6 3.96 -3.03 -0.73
CA ILE A 6 4.09 -1.57 -0.61
C ILE A 6 2.94 -1.03 0.23
N ALA A 7 3.21 -0.05 1.08
CA ALA A 7 2.16 0.71 1.76
C ALA A 7 2.49 2.21 1.81
N ALA A 8 1.45 3.03 1.96
CA ALA A 8 1.62 4.44 2.32
C ALA A 8 1.48 4.64 3.84
N PRO A 9 2.16 5.63 4.44
CA PRO A 9 2.18 5.84 5.89
C PRO A 9 0.78 6.08 6.46
N GLU A 10 -0.08 6.79 5.71
CA GLU A 10 -1.46 7.09 6.08
C GLU A 10 -2.29 5.80 6.22
N GLY A 11 -2.11 4.85 5.29
CA GLY A 11 -2.78 3.55 5.32
C GLY A 11 -2.28 2.66 6.44
N ALA A 12 -0.96 2.56 6.62
CA ALA A 12 -0.35 1.78 7.70
C ALA A 12 -0.78 2.29 9.08
N ALA A 13 -0.77 3.61 9.29
CA ALA A 13 -1.20 4.23 10.54
C ALA A 13 -2.69 4.00 10.82
N LEU A 14 -3.54 4.06 9.79
CA LEU A 14 -4.97 3.80 9.92
C LEU A 14 -5.24 2.36 10.39
N ILE A 15 -4.57 1.37 9.80
CA ILE A 15 -4.71 -0.04 10.20
C ILE A 15 -4.16 -0.25 11.61
N ALA A 16 -2.98 0.30 11.93
CA ALA A 16 -2.39 0.18 13.26
C ALA A 16 -3.30 0.76 14.36
N ARG A 17 -3.96 1.90 14.09
CA ARG A 17 -4.91 2.53 15.02
C ARG A 17 -6.20 1.74 15.18
N ASN A 18 -6.81 1.32 14.08
CA ASN A 18 -8.14 0.69 14.12
C ASN A 18 -8.07 -0.81 14.47
N HIS A 19 -6.93 -1.46 14.20
CA HIS A 19 -6.72 -2.89 14.41
C HIS A 19 -5.37 -3.16 15.10
N PRO A 20 -5.18 -2.72 16.36
CA PRO A 20 -3.88 -2.77 17.05
C PRO A 20 -3.36 -4.21 17.29
N LYS A 21 -4.23 -5.22 17.20
CA LYS A 21 -3.84 -6.65 17.33
C LYS A 21 -3.32 -7.25 16.00
N VAL A 22 -3.44 -6.54 14.88
CA VAL A 22 -2.97 -7.01 13.58
C VAL A 22 -1.49 -6.68 13.43
N LYS A 23 -0.65 -7.72 13.36
CA LYS A 23 0.75 -7.57 12.92
C LYS A 23 0.77 -7.14 11.44
N LEU A 24 1.39 -5.99 11.17
CA LEU A 24 1.68 -5.48 9.83
C LEU A 24 3.09 -5.90 9.41
N VAL A 25 3.22 -6.52 8.25
CA VAL A 25 4.51 -6.81 7.60
C VAL A 25 4.48 -6.13 6.24
N ILE A 26 5.35 -5.14 6.04
CA ILE A 26 5.35 -4.27 4.86
C ILE A 26 6.75 -4.33 4.23
N GLY A 27 6.84 -4.64 2.94
CA GLY A 27 8.12 -4.70 2.21
C GLY A 27 8.79 -3.34 2.06
N THR A 28 8.03 -2.33 1.62
CA THR A 28 8.46 -0.92 1.60
C THR A 28 7.32 0.01 2.03
N LEU A 29 7.69 1.04 2.80
CA LEU A 29 6.79 2.12 3.19
C LEU A 29 7.18 3.37 2.41
N ASP A 30 6.34 3.74 1.45
CA ASP A 30 6.59 4.84 0.51
C ASP A 30 6.14 6.18 1.10
N ARG A 31 6.31 7.30 0.38
CA ARG A 31 6.17 8.65 0.99
C ARG A 31 4.75 9.02 1.39
N GLY A 32 3.75 8.47 0.70
CA GLY A 32 2.35 8.85 0.89
C GLY A 32 1.51 8.66 -0.35
N LEU A 33 0.29 9.17 -0.28
CA LEU A 33 -0.68 9.09 -1.38
C LEU A 33 -0.75 10.39 -2.19
N ASN A 34 -1.00 10.29 -3.49
CA ASN A 34 -1.37 11.43 -4.33
C ASN A 34 -2.88 11.72 -4.27
N ALA A 35 -3.34 12.75 -4.99
CA ALA A 35 -4.76 13.13 -5.05
C ALA A 35 -5.68 12.02 -5.59
N LYS A 36 -5.16 11.14 -6.46
CA LYS A 36 -5.86 9.97 -7.00
C LYS A 36 -5.71 8.71 -6.13
N LYS A 37 -5.13 8.83 -4.93
CA LYS A 37 -4.88 7.73 -3.98
C LYS A 37 -3.89 6.66 -4.45
N PHE A 38 -3.03 6.98 -5.43
CA PHE A 38 -1.85 6.15 -5.70
C PHE A 38 -0.76 6.42 -4.68
N ILE A 39 -0.05 5.35 -4.29
CA ILE A 39 1.17 5.44 -3.48
C ILE A 39 2.28 6.09 -4.32
N LEU A 40 3.10 6.94 -3.69
CA LEU A 40 4.23 7.62 -4.33
C LEU A 40 5.58 7.31 -3.64
N PRO A 41 6.65 6.95 -4.37
CA PRO A 41 6.69 6.76 -5.83
C PRO A 41 5.81 5.60 -6.32
N GLY A 42 5.59 4.58 -5.50
CA GLY A 42 4.69 3.47 -5.77
C GLY A 42 5.03 2.71 -7.05
N ILE A 43 4.05 1.95 -7.54
CA ILE A 43 4.19 1.12 -8.74
C ILE A 43 3.02 1.29 -9.73
N GLY A 44 2.17 2.29 -9.54
CA GLY A 44 0.94 2.44 -10.33
C GLY A 44 -0.10 1.37 -9.95
N ASP A 45 -0.90 0.94 -10.93
CA ASP A 45 -1.84 -0.16 -10.74
C ASP A 45 -1.07 -1.50 -10.71
N PHE A 46 -1.06 -2.15 -9.55
CA PHE A 46 -0.38 -3.43 -9.41
C PHE A 46 -1.11 -4.55 -10.15
N GLY A 47 -2.44 -4.53 -10.17
CA GLY A 47 -3.24 -5.58 -10.82
C GLY A 47 -2.95 -5.61 -12.30
N ASP A 48 -3.06 -4.45 -12.95
CA ASP A 48 -2.84 -4.36 -14.40
C ASP A 48 -1.41 -4.74 -14.78
N ARG A 49 -0.41 -4.25 -14.04
CA ARG A 49 1.00 -4.56 -14.32
C ARG A 49 1.37 -6.02 -14.05
N TYR A 50 0.71 -6.66 -13.08
CA TYR A 50 1.00 -8.04 -12.72
C TYR A 50 0.33 -9.04 -13.68
N PHE A 51 -0.90 -8.75 -14.09
CA PHE A 51 -1.67 -9.61 -14.99
C PHE A 51 -1.52 -9.26 -16.47
N GLY A 52 -0.90 -8.11 -16.79
CA GLY A 52 -0.72 -7.64 -18.16
C GLY A 52 -2.03 -7.18 -18.79
N THR A 53 -2.83 -6.41 -18.04
CA THR A 53 -4.14 -5.89 -18.47
C THR A 53 -4.15 -4.36 -18.62
N ASP A 54 -2.98 -3.76 -18.83
CA ASP A 54 -2.77 -2.33 -19.02
C ASP A 54 -3.02 -1.82 -20.46
N GLU A 55 -3.68 -2.63 -21.30
CA GLU A 55 -4.12 -2.27 -22.66
C GLU A 55 -5.39 -1.41 -22.71
#